data_AF-A0A2V9HLZ5-F1
#
_entry.id   AF-A0A2V9HLZ5-F1
#
_cell.length_a   1.000
_cell.length_b   1.000
_cell.length_c   1.000
_cell.angle_alpha   90.00
_cell.angle_beta   90.00
_cell.angle_gamma   90.00
#
_symmetry.space_group_name_H-M   'P 1'
#
loop_
_entity.id
_entity.type
_entity.pdbx_description
1 polymer ?
#
loop_
_entity_poly.entity_id
_entity_poly.type
_entity_poly.pdbx_seq_one_letter_code
_entity_poly.pdbx_strand_id
1 'polypeptide(L)'
;IGKLEAQNCRLKKTGIAVTVLISALLFMGQEQTNRVVEANAFHLMDASGKIRAQLSMEMSGPILSLLDARGSPVVSLAGGDKPVLVLNRL
;
A
#
# COMPACT_ATOMS: atom_id res chain seq x y z
N ILE A 1 51.13 -3.61 24.90
CA ILE A 1 50.25 -3.42 23.72
C ILE A 1 49.07 -4.42 23.70
N GLY A 2 49.23 -5.68 24.13
CA GLY A 2 48.17 -6.71 24.01
C GLY A 2 46.87 -6.57 24.82
N LYS A 3 46.80 -5.75 25.88
CA LYS A 3 45.55 -5.58 26.67
C LYS A 3 44.48 -4.79 25.89
N LEU A 4 44.92 -3.86 25.04
CA LEU A 4 44.05 -3.02 24.19
C LEU A 4 43.50 -3.79 22.98
N GLU A 5 44.29 -4.68 22.37
CA GLU A 5 43.87 -5.46 21.19
C GLU A 5 42.81 -6.51 21.54
N ALA A 6 42.96 -7.20 22.69
CA ALA A 6 41.96 -8.15 23.17
C ALA A 6 40.62 -7.48 23.54
N GLN A 7 40.68 -6.28 24.14
CA GLN A 7 39.50 -5.48 24.47
C GLN A 7 38.82 -4.92 23.22
N ASN A 8 39.59 -4.41 22.25
CA ASN A 8 39.05 -3.96 20.97
C ASN A 8 38.37 -5.11 20.20
N CYS A 9 38.92 -6.31 20.26
CA CYS A 9 38.31 -7.48 19.61
C CYS A 9 36.96 -7.84 20.26
N ARG A 10 36.85 -7.76 21.60
CA ARG A 10 35.56 -7.92 22.30
C ARG A 10 34.58 -6.81 21.94
N LEU A 11 35.01 -5.55 21.97
CA LEU A 11 34.16 -4.40 21.68
C LEU A 11 33.61 -4.46 20.24
N LYS A 12 34.45 -4.81 19.26
CA LYS A 12 34.02 -5.01 17.86
C LYS A 12 33.01 -6.15 17.72
N LYS A 13 33.25 -7.29 18.39
CA LYS A 13 32.33 -8.44 18.38
C LYS A 13 30.98 -8.10 19.01
N THR A 14 30.97 -7.39 20.14
CA THR A 14 29.75 -6.92 20.78
C THR A 14 28.99 -5.93 19.91
N GLY A 15 29.69 -4.97 19.29
CA GLY A 15 29.08 -4.02 18.36
C GLY A 15 28.37 -4.71 17.19
N ILE A 16 29.06 -5.67 16.53
CA ILE A 16 28.46 -6.45 15.43
C ILE A 16 27.24 -7.23 15.92
N ALA A 17 27.33 -7.90 17.07
CA ALA A 17 26.21 -8.65 17.62
C ALA A 17 24.99 -7.76 17.90
N VAL A 18 25.20 -6.56 18.44
CA VAL A 18 24.14 -5.58 18.68
C VAL A 18 23.52 -5.11 17.36
N THR A 19 24.33 -4.78 16.35
CA THR A 19 23.83 -4.35 15.05
C THR A 19 23.00 -5.46 14.39
N VAL A 20 23.49 -6.70 14.41
CA VAL A 20 22.77 -7.86 13.87
C VAL A 20 21.43 -8.06 14.57
N LEU A 21 21.40 -7.97 15.91
CA LEU A 21 20.18 -8.09 16.70
C LEU A 21 19.16 -7.00 16.35
N ILE A 22 19.59 -5.74 16.25
CA ILE A 22 18.72 -4.62 15.88
C ILE A 22 18.14 -4.84 14.47
N SER A 23 18.99 -5.21 13.50
CA SER A 23 18.51 -5.49 12.15
C SER A 23 17.53 -6.66 12.12
N ALA A 24 17.78 -7.74 12.85
CA ALA A 24 16.86 -8.88 12.92
C ALA A 24 15.50 -8.47 13.49
N LEU A 25 15.47 -7.67 14.55
CA LEU A 25 14.23 -7.14 15.12
C LEU A 25 13.46 -6.25 14.14
N LEU A 26 14.15 -5.41 13.37
CA LEU A 26 13.51 -4.55 12.36
C LEU A 26 12.91 -5.37 11.21
N PHE A 27 13.60 -6.42 10.74
CA PHE A 27 13.12 -7.25 9.62
C PHE A 27 12.04 -8.27 10.03
N MET A 28 12.06 -8.78 11.26
CA MET A 28 11.06 -9.74 11.75
C MET A 28 9.63 -9.17 11.85
N GLY A 29 9.47 -7.84 11.86
CA GLY A 29 8.16 -7.18 11.91
C GLY A 29 7.57 -6.81 10.55
N GLN A 30 8.30 -7.01 9.45
CA GLN A 30 7.86 -6.64 8.09
C GLN A 30 7.07 -7.78 7.40
N GLU A 31 6.07 -8.32 8.06
CA GLU A 31 5.08 -9.15 7.38
C GLU A 31 4.13 -8.23 6.60
N GLN A 32 4.13 -8.34 5.28
CA GLN A 32 3.12 -7.71 4.43
C GLN A 32 1.79 -8.43 4.70
N THR A 33 1.11 -8.02 5.75
CA THR A 33 -0.18 -8.62 6.09
C THR A 33 -1.14 -8.30 4.95
N ASN A 34 -1.54 -9.31 4.19
CA ASN A 34 -2.57 -9.20 3.16
C ASN A 34 -3.92 -9.03 3.87
N ARG A 35 -4.21 -7.80 4.32
CA ARG A 35 -5.45 -7.47 4.99
C ARG A 35 -6.49 -7.11 3.95
N VAL A 36 -7.64 -7.77 4.03
CA VAL A 36 -8.84 -7.31 3.34
C VAL A 36 -9.26 -6.02 4.03
N VAL A 37 -9.34 -4.93 3.25
CA VAL A 37 -9.94 -3.68 3.72
C VAL A 37 -11.42 -3.76 3.36
N GLU A 38 -12.29 -3.60 4.36
CA GLU A 38 -13.74 -3.51 4.16
C GLU A 38 -14.15 -2.04 4.20
N ALA A 39 -14.76 -1.55 3.12
CA ALA A 39 -15.22 -0.18 3.02
C ALA A 39 -16.43 -0.09 2.07
N ASN A 40 -17.27 0.92 2.26
CA ASN A 40 -18.35 1.22 1.31
C ASN A 40 -17.83 1.79 -0.01
N ALA A 41 -16.66 2.45 0.02
CA ALA A 41 -16.00 3.00 -1.15
C ALA A 41 -14.48 3.07 -0.96
N PHE A 42 -13.75 2.86 -2.05
CA PHE A 42 -12.32 3.13 -2.18
C PHE A 42 -12.13 4.25 -3.19
N HIS A 43 -11.44 5.33 -2.80
CA HIS A 43 -11.12 6.45 -3.68
C HIS A 43 -9.61 6.49 -3.95
N LEU A 44 -9.23 6.47 -5.23
CA LEU A 44 -7.90 6.83 -5.66
C LEU A 44 -7.84 8.33 -5.87
N MET A 45 -7.01 9.03 -5.10
CA MET A 45 -6.82 10.47 -5.21
C MET A 45 -5.45 10.79 -5.83
N ASP A 46 -5.37 11.85 -6.61
CA ASP A 46 -4.09 12.40 -7.07
C ASP A 46 -3.43 13.29 -5.99
N ALA A 47 -2.23 13.80 -6.28
CA ALA A 47 -1.46 14.65 -5.37
C ALA A 47 -2.17 15.99 -5.03
N SER A 48 -3.16 16.40 -5.82
CA SER A 48 -3.98 17.59 -5.55
C SER A 48 -5.22 17.29 -4.70
N GLY A 49 -5.40 16.03 -4.29
CA GLY A 49 -6.57 15.57 -3.52
C GLY A 49 -7.79 15.26 -4.38
N LYS A 50 -7.65 15.20 -5.71
CA LYS A 50 -8.77 14.96 -6.61
C LYS A 50 -8.97 13.48 -6.89
N ILE A 51 -10.21 13.01 -6.82
CA ILE A 51 -10.57 11.61 -7.11
C ILE A 51 -10.36 11.31 -8.61
N ARG A 52 -9.61 10.24 -8.88
CA ARG A 52 -9.26 9.73 -10.22
C ARG A 52 -9.78 8.33 -10.51
N ALA A 53 -10.04 7.55 -9.46
CA ALA A 53 -10.80 6.33 -9.58
C ALA A 53 -11.63 6.12 -8.31
N GLN A 54 -12.75 5.42 -8.44
CA GLN A 54 -13.50 4.94 -7.28
C GLN A 54 -14.02 3.53 -7.50
N LEU A 55 -13.96 2.71 -6.45
CA LEU A 55 -14.69 1.45 -6.34
C LEU A 55 -15.73 1.64 -5.24
N SER A 56 -17.02 1.55 -5.57
CA SER A 56 -18.11 1.85 -4.63
C SER A 56 -19.30 0.92 -4.82
N MET A 57 -20.11 0.77 -3.77
CA MET A 57 -21.42 0.10 -3.86
C MET A 57 -22.51 1.12 -4.25
N GLU A 58 -23.16 0.89 -5.38
CA GLU A 58 -24.38 1.59 -5.78
C GLU A 58 -25.62 0.69 -5.59
N MET A 59 -26.82 1.26 -5.79
CA MET A 59 -28.08 0.50 -5.66
C MET A 59 -28.17 -0.68 -6.64
N SER A 60 -27.55 -0.55 -7.81
CA SER A 60 -27.50 -1.60 -8.83
C SER A 60 -26.37 -2.62 -8.62
N GLY A 61 -25.45 -2.39 -7.67
CA GLY A 61 -24.30 -3.24 -7.42
C GLY A 61 -22.97 -2.48 -7.36
N PRO A 62 -21.84 -3.20 -7.33
CA PRO A 62 -20.51 -2.60 -7.28
C PRO A 62 -20.17 -1.91 -8.61
N ILE A 63 -19.56 -0.72 -8.54
CA ILE A 63 -19.07 0.03 -9.69
C ILE A 63 -17.61 0.40 -9.50
N LEU A 64 -16.80 0.21 -10.54
CA LEU A 64 -15.45 0.74 -10.66
C LEU A 64 -15.43 1.81 -11.75
N SER A 65 -15.09 3.05 -11.40
CA SER A 65 -15.06 4.17 -12.34
C SER A 65 -13.69 4.84 -12.37
N LEU A 66 -13.22 5.21 -13.56
CA LEU A 66 -12.08 6.09 -13.79
C LEU A 66 -12.60 7.49 -14.17
N LEU A 67 -12.09 8.53 -13.53
CA LEU A 67 -12.62 9.90 -13.62
C LEU A 67 -11.63 10.84 -14.33
N ASP A 68 -12.17 11.77 -15.12
CA ASP A 68 -11.40 12.80 -15.82
C ASP A 68 -10.90 13.93 -14.89
N ALA A 69 -10.32 14.98 -15.48
CA ALA A 69 -9.91 16.20 -14.77
C ALA A 69 -11.04 17.02 -14.15
N ARG A 70 -12.30 16.77 -14.50
CA ARG A 70 -13.49 17.42 -13.92
C ARG A 70 -14.22 16.55 -12.91
N GLY A 71 -13.87 15.26 -12.84
CA GLY A 71 -14.52 14.29 -11.96
C GLY A 71 -15.68 13.56 -12.66
N SER A 72 -15.73 13.61 -13.99
CA SER A 72 -16.70 12.87 -14.79
C SER A 72 -16.14 11.48 -15.12
N PRO A 73 -16.94 10.41 -15.02
CA PRO A 73 -16.51 9.08 -15.42
C PRO A 73 -16.15 9.02 -16.91
N VAL A 74 -14.97 8.50 -17.23
CA VAL A 74 -14.49 8.21 -18.59
C VAL A 74 -14.69 6.74 -18.93
N VAL A 75 -14.49 5.87 -17.93
CA VAL A 75 -14.69 4.43 -18.03
C VAL A 75 -15.36 3.96 -16.75
N SER A 76 -16.39 3.14 -16.86
CA SER A 76 -17.06 2.51 -15.71
C SER A 76 -17.33 1.04 -15.98
N LEU A 77 -17.01 0.19 -15.00
CA LEU A 77 -17.37 -1.23 -14.97
C LEU A 77 -18.36 -1.44 -13.83
N ALA A 78 -19.60 -1.76 -14.18
CA ALA A 78 -20.64 -2.13 -13.23
C ALA A 78 -20.74 -3.66 -13.14
N GLY A 79 -20.73 -4.19 -11.93
CA GLY A 79 -21.06 -5.59 -11.64
C GLY A 79 -22.56 -5.81 -11.40
N GLY A 80 -22.93 -7.01 -10.95
CA GLY A 80 -24.31 -7.45 -10.76
C GLY A 80 -24.71 -8.54 -11.75
N ASP A 81 -26.01 -8.88 -11.81
CA ASP A 81 -26.53 -9.97 -12.66
C ASP A 81 -26.24 -9.76 -14.16
N LYS A 82 -26.08 -8.50 -14.57
CA LYS A 82 -25.73 -8.09 -15.93
C LYS A 82 -24.58 -7.09 -15.87
N PRO A 83 -23.31 -7.55 -15.94
CA PRO A 83 -22.19 -6.64 -15.90
C PRO A 83 -22.17 -5.74 -17.13
N VAL A 84 -21.81 -4.47 -16.94
CA VAL A 84 -21.78 -3.45 -18.00
C VAL A 84 -20.43 -2.74 -17.99
N LEU A 85 -19.84 -2.58 -19.17
CA LEU A 85 -18.70 -1.70 -19.40
C LEU A 85 -19.17 -0.47 -20.18
N VAL A 86 -19.01 0.71 -19.60
CA VAL A 86 -19.31 2.00 -20.22
C VAL A 86 -18.01 2.69 -20.59
N LEU A 87 -17.91 3.14 -21.84
CA LEU A 87 -16.80 3.95 -22.35
C LEU A 87 -17.38 5.30 -22.80
N ASN A 88 -17.07 6.36 -22.05
CA ASN A 88 -17.48 7.71 -22.41
C ASN A 88 -16.43 8.32 -23.34
N ARG A 89 -16.89 8.84 -24.48
CA ARG A 89 -16.03 9.58 -25.41
C ARG A 89 -15.76 10.96 -24.81
N LEU A 90 -14.47 11.30 -24.69
CA LEU A 90 -13.99 12.59 -24.15
C LEU A 90 -14.32 13.77 -25.06
#